data_AF-A0AAV9P4X9-F1
#
_entry.id   AF-A0AAV9P4X9-F1
#
_cell.length_a   1.000
_cell.length_b   1.000
_cell.length_c   1.000
_cell.angle_alpha   90.00
_cell.angle_beta   90.00
_cell.angle_gamma   90.00
#
_symmetry.space_group_name_H-M   'P 1'
#
loop_
_entity.id
_entity.type
_entity.pdbx_description
1 polymer ?
#
loop_
_entity_poly.entity_id
_entity_poly.type
_entity_poly.pdbx_seq_one_letter_code
_entity_poly.pdbx_strand_id
1 'polypeptide(L)'
;MLTVVQTVLFAPGTVVDQIFPYTGQSAQDYTTDRYKNKGSGRFESNYFESELGARGLINSNVGPALKSFPFYEDASTIHDAIERFMATFVNSFYATKKAITRDAELQAWVTEAQGPAEAIDFPSITSNGDLIDVLTHIAHLASTSHHTVNTNELIDISSTLPFHPPALYKPIPTRKGIKNVANYLPPFNQVLTQFAVGALFARPKFVGSKRALLHMFDDPNMLDRMNPKTRKAAAKFKKDMQAFSADVSGRTFDTDGLSQGMPFVWRALDPNVAPYSITT
;
A
#
# COMPACT_ATOMS: atom_id res chain seq x y z
N MET A 1 -13.33 -7.29 -22.31
CA MET A 1 -12.51 -8.45 -21.91
C MET A 1 -12.57 -8.49 -20.39
N LEU A 2 -13.21 -9.52 -19.80
CA LEU A 2 -13.29 -9.64 -18.33
C LEU A 2 -11.87 -9.94 -17.81
N THR A 3 -11.41 -9.17 -16.83
CA THR A 3 -10.07 -9.35 -16.25
C THR A 3 -10.03 -10.62 -15.39
N VAL A 4 -8.83 -11.16 -15.15
CA VAL A 4 -8.61 -12.32 -14.24
C VAL A 4 -9.28 -12.10 -12.88
N VAL A 5 -9.21 -10.87 -12.36
CA VAL A 5 -9.84 -10.47 -11.11
C VAL A 5 -11.36 -10.67 -11.15
N GLN A 6 -12.01 -10.23 -12.22
CA GLN A 6 -13.46 -10.32 -12.32
C GLN A 6 -13.96 -11.75 -12.47
N THR A 7 -13.22 -12.61 -13.16
CA THR A 7 -13.62 -14.00 -13.41
C THR A 7 -13.25 -14.96 -12.29
N VAL A 8 -12.17 -14.69 -11.55
CA VAL A 8 -11.65 -15.59 -10.50
C VAL A 8 -12.03 -15.16 -9.10
N LEU A 9 -12.13 -13.85 -8.83
CA LEU A 9 -12.35 -13.34 -7.47
C LEU A 9 -13.81 -12.99 -7.17
N PHE A 10 -14.46 -12.25 -8.06
CA PHE A 10 -15.72 -11.58 -7.76
C PHE A 10 -16.96 -12.14 -8.50
N ALA A 11 -16.76 -13.04 -9.47
CA ALA A 11 -17.89 -13.69 -10.14
C ALA A 11 -18.69 -14.56 -9.16
N PRO A 12 -20.00 -14.75 -9.37
CA PRO A 12 -20.83 -15.58 -8.50
C PRO A 12 -20.25 -16.98 -8.29
N GLY A 13 -20.18 -17.42 -7.04
CA GLY A 13 -19.65 -18.72 -6.63
C GLY A 13 -18.13 -18.83 -6.61
N THR A 14 -17.38 -17.75 -6.86
CA THR A 14 -15.91 -17.76 -6.85
C THR A 14 -15.33 -17.33 -5.50
N VAL A 15 -14.05 -16.96 -5.45
CA VAL A 15 -13.25 -16.83 -4.22
C VAL A 15 -13.93 -16.00 -3.12
N VAL A 16 -14.49 -14.83 -3.46
CA VAL A 16 -15.14 -13.96 -2.46
C VAL A 16 -16.36 -14.64 -1.84
N ASP A 17 -17.24 -15.21 -2.66
CA ASP A 17 -18.45 -15.93 -2.20
C ASP A 17 -18.12 -17.16 -1.35
N GLN A 18 -16.94 -17.76 -1.53
CA GLN A 18 -16.54 -18.97 -0.82
C GLN A 18 -15.92 -18.69 0.56
N ILE A 19 -15.26 -17.54 0.73
CA ILE A 19 -14.46 -17.24 1.93
C ILE A 19 -15.11 -16.20 2.84
N PHE A 20 -15.80 -15.21 2.27
CA PHE A 20 -16.34 -14.08 3.02
C PHE A 20 -17.85 -14.22 3.27
N PRO A 21 -18.41 -13.53 4.28
CA PRO A 21 -19.84 -13.59 4.59
C PRO A 21 -20.71 -12.76 3.62
N TYR A 22 -20.13 -12.20 2.57
CA TYR A 22 -20.77 -11.35 1.59
C TYR A 22 -20.45 -11.84 0.17
N THR A 23 -21.31 -11.47 -0.79
CA THR A 23 -21.09 -11.84 -2.19
C THR A 23 -20.04 -10.96 -2.85
N GLY A 24 -19.46 -11.44 -3.95
CA GLY A 24 -18.57 -10.68 -4.83
C GLY A 24 -19.24 -9.42 -5.39
N GLN A 25 -20.56 -9.45 -5.62
CA GLN A 25 -21.32 -8.25 -5.99
C GLN A 25 -21.34 -7.23 -4.85
N SER A 26 -21.67 -7.66 -3.64
CA SER A 26 -21.69 -6.76 -2.47
C SER A 26 -20.31 -6.16 -2.18
N ALA A 27 -19.22 -6.91 -2.38
CA ALA A 27 -17.86 -6.40 -2.26
C ALA A 27 -17.55 -5.31 -3.31
N GLN A 28 -18.00 -5.51 -4.56
CA GLN A 28 -17.86 -4.52 -5.63
C GLN A 28 -18.69 -3.26 -5.38
N ASP A 29 -19.93 -3.41 -4.90
CA ASP A 29 -20.82 -2.29 -4.56
C ASP A 29 -20.21 -1.45 -3.43
N TYR A 30 -19.72 -2.12 -2.38
CA TYR A 30 -19.02 -1.46 -1.27
C TYR A 30 -17.79 -0.68 -1.75
N THR A 31 -16.95 -1.31 -2.59
CA THR A 31 -15.75 -0.66 -3.13
C THR A 31 -16.11 0.54 -4.00
N THR A 32 -17.16 0.43 -4.82
CA THR A 32 -17.65 1.51 -5.68
C THR A 32 -18.17 2.69 -4.86
N ASP A 33 -18.95 2.44 -3.79
CA ASP A 33 -19.42 3.49 -2.89
C ASP A 33 -18.25 4.16 -2.16
N ARG A 34 -17.26 3.38 -1.69
CA ARG A 34 -16.07 3.95 -1.03
C ARG A 34 -15.28 4.86 -1.97
N TYR A 35 -15.07 4.41 -3.21
CA TYR A 35 -14.36 5.17 -4.25
C TYR A 35 -15.08 6.47 -4.59
N LYS A 36 -16.37 6.39 -4.95
CA LYS A 36 -17.14 7.54 -5.44
C LYS A 36 -17.61 8.49 -4.34
N ASN A 37 -18.09 7.93 -3.22
CA ASN A 37 -18.90 8.69 -2.26
C ASN A 37 -18.24 8.85 -0.88
N LYS A 38 -17.29 7.98 -0.51
CA LYS A 38 -16.69 7.99 0.85
C LYS A 38 -15.21 8.38 0.90
N GLY A 39 -14.71 8.99 -0.17
CA GLY A 39 -13.41 9.66 -0.21
C GLY A 39 -12.22 8.78 -0.60
N SER A 40 -12.37 7.46 -0.74
CA SER A 40 -11.24 6.58 -1.08
C SER A 40 -10.70 6.78 -2.50
N GLY A 41 -11.49 7.39 -3.40
CA GLY A 41 -11.05 7.70 -4.76
C GLY A 41 -10.34 9.05 -4.92
N ARG A 42 -10.35 9.91 -3.89
CA ARG A 42 -9.74 11.25 -3.96
C ARG A 42 -8.22 11.13 -4.03
N PHE A 43 -7.57 11.73 -5.00
CA PHE A 43 -6.13 11.60 -5.19
C PHE A 43 -5.36 12.50 -4.21
N GLU A 44 -5.50 13.83 -4.31
CA GLU A 44 -4.73 14.79 -3.51
C GLU A 44 -5.07 14.72 -2.01
N SER A 45 -6.36 14.62 -1.66
CA SER A 45 -6.80 14.49 -0.26
C SER A 45 -6.25 13.24 0.43
N ASN A 46 -5.86 12.21 -0.33
CA ASN A 46 -5.33 10.95 0.21
C ASN A 46 -3.81 10.86 0.15
N TYR A 47 -3.09 11.97 -0.08
CA TYR A 47 -1.65 12.03 0.13
C TYR A 47 -1.27 11.53 1.53
N PHE A 48 -0.13 10.85 1.61
CA PHE A 48 0.22 9.99 2.74
C PHE A 48 0.05 10.68 4.10
N GLU A 49 0.69 11.82 4.32
CA GLU A 49 0.57 12.54 5.59
C GLU A 49 -0.78 13.29 5.73
N SER A 50 -1.31 13.83 4.64
CA SER A 50 -2.60 14.53 4.63
C SER A 50 -3.73 13.61 5.09
N GLU A 51 -3.77 12.37 4.61
CA GLU A 51 -4.78 11.36 4.96
C GLU A 51 -4.67 10.95 6.44
N LEU A 52 -3.45 10.69 6.91
CA LEU A 52 -3.19 10.33 8.30
C LEU A 52 -3.55 11.47 9.26
N GLY A 53 -3.24 12.72 8.87
CA GLY A 53 -3.59 13.92 9.61
C GLY A 53 -5.10 14.17 9.63
N ALA A 54 -5.79 13.96 8.51
CA ALA A 54 -7.24 14.09 8.42
C ALA A 54 -7.99 13.09 9.33
N ARG A 55 -7.41 11.92 9.58
CA ARG A 55 -7.90 10.95 10.58
C ARG A 55 -7.44 11.24 12.02
N GLY A 56 -6.61 12.26 12.22
CA GLY A 56 -6.06 12.63 13.53
C GLY A 56 -5.04 11.63 14.08
N LEU A 57 -4.40 10.84 13.20
CA LEU A 57 -3.40 9.84 13.61
C LEU A 57 -2.00 10.41 13.75
N ILE A 58 -1.73 11.49 13.02
CA ILE A 58 -0.53 12.32 13.16
C ILE A 58 -0.96 13.78 13.32
N ASN A 59 -0.12 14.61 13.94
CA ASN A 59 -0.33 16.06 14.08
C ASN A 59 -1.73 16.42 14.64
N SER A 60 -2.27 15.58 15.53
CA SER A 60 -3.61 15.77 16.10
C SER A 60 -3.63 16.96 17.05
N ASN A 61 -4.53 17.91 16.81
CA ASN A 61 -4.74 19.07 17.67
C ASN A 61 -5.75 18.81 18.81
N VAL A 62 -6.35 17.61 18.85
CA VAL A 62 -7.46 17.27 19.77
C VAL A 62 -7.14 16.14 20.74
N GLY A 63 -5.99 15.48 20.59
CA GLY A 63 -5.57 14.36 21.43
C GLY A 63 -4.05 14.21 21.48
N PRO A 64 -3.52 13.39 22.40
CA PRO A 64 -2.09 13.12 22.47
C PRO A 64 -1.62 12.37 21.22
N ALA A 65 -0.34 12.53 20.88
CA ALA A 65 0.30 11.72 19.86
C ALA A 65 0.26 10.23 20.22
N LEU A 66 0.14 9.37 19.21
CA LEU A 66 0.28 7.92 19.38
C LEU A 66 1.70 7.60 19.87
N LYS A 67 1.82 6.77 20.90
CA LYS A 67 3.14 6.36 21.43
C LYS A 67 3.94 5.52 20.43
N SER A 68 3.23 4.72 19.65
CA SER A 68 3.78 3.90 18.59
C SER A 68 2.77 3.84 17.45
N PHE A 69 3.25 4.07 16.24
CA PHE A 69 2.47 3.92 15.01
C PHE A 69 3.33 3.24 13.94
N PRO A 70 3.53 1.91 14.03
CA PRO A 70 4.54 1.19 13.24
C PRO A 70 4.37 1.33 11.72
N PHE A 71 3.13 1.40 11.23
CA PHE A 71 2.88 1.68 9.81
C PHE A 71 3.41 3.06 9.40
N TYR A 72 3.10 4.12 10.14
CA TYR A 72 3.57 5.47 9.83
C TYR A 72 5.09 5.56 9.93
N GLU A 73 5.68 4.99 10.96
CA GLU A 73 7.15 4.98 11.17
C GLU A 73 7.89 4.37 9.97
N ASP A 74 7.43 3.21 9.51
CA ASP A 74 8.06 2.51 8.38
C ASP A 74 7.75 3.15 7.03
N ALA A 75 6.47 3.44 6.79
CA ALA A 75 6.02 4.01 5.54
C ALA A 75 6.60 5.42 5.33
N SER A 76 6.79 6.23 6.38
CA SER A 76 7.45 7.55 6.29
C SER A 76 8.91 7.42 5.86
N THR A 77 9.64 6.46 6.42
CA THR A 77 11.05 6.23 6.05
C THR A 77 11.19 5.93 4.55
N ILE A 78 10.28 5.13 4.02
CA ILE A 78 10.22 4.81 2.58
C ILE A 78 9.72 6.00 1.77
N HIS A 79 8.64 6.65 2.21
CA HIS A 79 8.02 7.79 1.55
C HIS A 79 9.03 8.93 1.37
N ASP A 80 9.76 9.31 2.41
CA ASP A 80 10.78 10.35 2.33
C ASP A 80 11.91 9.98 1.36
N ALA A 81 12.27 8.70 1.26
CA ALA A 81 13.26 8.24 0.30
C ALA A 81 12.74 8.35 -1.15
N ILE A 82 11.48 8.00 -1.38
CA ILE A 82 10.78 8.18 -2.66
C ILE A 82 10.73 9.68 -3.01
N GLU A 83 10.28 10.52 -2.09
CA GLU A 83 10.15 11.97 -2.29
C GLU A 83 11.52 12.59 -2.63
N ARG A 84 12.58 12.24 -1.91
CA ARG A 84 13.96 12.70 -2.23
C ARG A 84 14.41 12.28 -3.62
N PHE A 85 14.06 11.05 -4.05
CA PHE A 85 14.34 10.60 -5.41
C PHE A 85 13.55 11.44 -6.43
N MET A 86 12.24 11.60 -6.23
CA MET A 86 11.36 12.36 -7.11
C MET A 86 11.76 13.82 -7.19
N ALA A 87 12.13 14.44 -6.08
CA ALA A 87 12.67 15.80 -6.05
C ALA A 87 13.94 15.92 -6.88
N THR A 88 14.88 14.98 -6.79
CA THR A 88 16.08 15.02 -7.62
C THR A 88 15.74 14.79 -9.10
N PHE A 89 14.86 13.84 -9.38
CA PHE A 89 14.40 13.53 -10.73
C PHE A 89 13.74 14.76 -11.37
N VAL A 90 12.66 15.28 -10.81
CA VAL A 90 11.91 16.43 -11.35
C VAL A 90 12.80 17.66 -11.49
N ASN A 91 13.55 18.04 -10.46
CA ASN A 91 14.40 19.24 -10.51
C ASN A 91 15.60 19.10 -11.48
N SER A 92 15.94 17.89 -11.90
CA SER A 92 16.98 17.66 -12.91
C SER A 92 16.50 17.87 -14.35
N PHE A 93 15.18 17.75 -14.61
CA PHE A 93 14.57 17.95 -15.92
C PHE A 93 13.86 19.30 -16.03
N TYR A 94 13.29 19.82 -14.93
CA TYR A 94 12.55 21.08 -14.92
C TYR A 94 13.27 22.12 -14.04
N ALA A 95 14.00 23.03 -14.67
CA ALA A 95 14.74 24.08 -13.95
C ALA A 95 13.84 25.18 -13.37
N THR A 96 12.61 25.33 -13.87
CA THR A 96 11.68 26.41 -13.46
C THR A 96 10.23 25.96 -13.52
N LYS A 97 9.37 26.64 -12.75
CA LYS A 97 7.90 26.55 -12.84
C LYS A 97 7.40 26.67 -14.28
N LYS A 98 8.02 27.56 -15.07
CA LYS A 98 7.65 27.81 -16.46
C LYS A 98 7.90 26.61 -17.37
N ALA A 99 8.90 25.77 -17.06
CA ALA A 99 9.17 24.56 -17.82
C ALA A 99 8.03 23.54 -17.60
N ILE A 100 7.57 23.37 -16.35
CA ILE A 100 6.42 22.52 -16.00
C ILE A 100 5.15 22.98 -16.75
N THR A 101 4.80 24.27 -16.67
CA THR A 101 3.56 24.78 -17.29
C THR A 101 3.61 24.84 -18.82
N ARG A 102 4.79 24.66 -19.43
CA ARG A 102 4.98 24.67 -20.90
C ARG A 102 5.16 23.28 -21.48
N ASP A 103 5.31 22.26 -20.64
CA ASP A 103 5.37 20.88 -21.10
C ASP A 103 3.98 20.43 -21.55
N ALA A 104 3.77 20.37 -22.86
CA ALA A 104 2.46 20.08 -23.44
C ALA A 104 1.98 18.66 -23.11
N GLU A 105 2.89 17.69 -22.99
CA GLU A 105 2.54 16.31 -22.65
C GLU A 105 2.11 16.21 -21.19
N LEU A 106 2.85 16.86 -20.28
CA LEU A 106 2.50 16.91 -18.86
C LEU A 106 1.16 17.60 -18.63
N GLN A 107 0.90 18.73 -19.30
CA GLN A 107 -0.37 19.44 -19.16
C GLN A 107 -1.53 18.68 -19.80
N ALA A 108 -1.28 17.94 -20.89
CA ALA A 108 -2.27 17.05 -21.49
C ALA A 108 -2.62 15.89 -20.53
N TRP A 109 -1.64 15.31 -19.84
CA TRP A 109 -1.88 14.28 -18.82
C TRP A 109 -2.76 14.79 -17.68
N VAL A 110 -2.50 15.99 -17.15
CA VAL A 110 -3.33 16.60 -16.11
C VAL A 110 -4.75 16.85 -16.62
N THR A 111 -4.90 17.37 -17.84
CA THR A 111 -6.21 17.61 -18.47
C THR A 111 -6.98 16.31 -18.65
N GLU A 112 -6.31 15.24 -19.09
CA GLU A 112 -6.91 13.92 -19.22
C GLU A 112 -7.39 13.39 -17.87
N ALA A 113 -6.53 13.47 -16.84
CA ALA A 113 -6.84 13.03 -15.48
C ALA A 113 -8.05 13.75 -14.89
N GLN A 114 -8.09 15.08 -14.98
CA GLN A 114 -9.17 15.92 -14.44
C GLN A 114 -10.45 15.90 -15.28
N GLY A 115 -10.38 15.45 -16.53
CA GLY A 115 -11.49 15.44 -17.48
C GLY A 115 -11.89 14.01 -17.88
N PRO A 116 -11.54 13.54 -19.08
CA PRO A 116 -12.00 12.24 -19.62
C PRO A 116 -11.75 11.03 -18.73
N ALA A 117 -10.64 10.98 -17.97
CA ALA A 117 -10.33 9.87 -17.07
C ALA A 117 -11.08 9.93 -15.73
N GLU A 118 -11.75 11.06 -15.44
CA GLU A 118 -12.57 11.28 -14.25
C GLU A 118 -11.83 10.95 -12.93
N ALA A 119 -10.53 11.26 -12.85
CA ALA A 119 -9.77 11.10 -11.62
C ALA A 119 -10.30 12.07 -10.56
N ILE A 120 -10.77 11.53 -9.44
CA ILE A 120 -11.39 12.32 -8.38
C ILE A 120 -10.27 13.05 -7.63
N ASP A 121 -10.40 14.38 -7.49
CA ASP A 121 -9.47 15.20 -6.70
C ASP A 121 -8.02 15.13 -7.19
N PHE A 122 -7.82 15.07 -8.51
CA PHE A 122 -6.48 15.11 -9.11
C PHE A 122 -5.97 16.55 -9.20
N PRO A 123 -4.74 16.85 -8.73
CA PRO A 123 -4.25 18.22 -8.62
C PRO A 123 -3.88 18.82 -9.98
N SER A 124 -3.87 20.14 -10.06
CA SER A 124 -3.17 20.83 -11.15
C SER A 124 -1.66 20.80 -10.91
N ILE A 125 -0.89 20.52 -11.96
CA ILE A 125 0.58 20.49 -11.87
C ILE A 125 1.14 21.76 -12.51
N THR A 126 1.35 22.78 -11.67
CA THR A 126 1.88 24.08 -12.10
C THR A 126 3.32 24.30 -11.64
N SER A 127 3.80 23.56 -10.65
CA SER A 127 5.13 23.70 -10.05
C SER A 127 5.87 22.36 -10.00
N ASN A 128 7.17 22.43 -9.71
CA ASN A 128 7.97 21.23 -9.46
C ASN A 128 7.45 20.46 -8.24
N GLY A 129 7.01 21.17 -7.18
CA GLY A 129 6.45 20.57 -5.97
C GLY A 129 5.21 19.73 -6.30
N ASP A 130 4.27 20.31 -7.04
CA ASP A 130 3.04 19.63 -7.47
C ASP A 130 3.36 18.31 -8.20
N LEU A 131 4.36 18.31 -9.09
CA LEU A 131 4.76 17.09 -9.81
C LEU A 131 5.47 16.08 -8.89
N ILE A 132 6.31 16.56 -7.96
CA ILE A 132 6.99 15.72 -6.97
C ILE A 132 5.94 15.01 -6.10
N ASP A 133 4.93 15.72 -5.61
CA ASP A 133 3.89 15.17 -4.75
C ASP A 133 3.09 14.09 -5.48
N VAL A 134 2.64 14.36 -6.72
CA VAL A 134 1.90 13.40 -7.54
C VAL A 134 2.72 12.12 -7.79
N LEU A 135 3.98 12.24 -8.20
CA LEU A 135 4.82 11.08 -8.50
C LEU A 135 5.19 10.29 -7.23
N THR A 136 5.43 10.99 -6.12
CA THR A 136 5.69 10.38 -4.82
C THR A 136 4.47 9.60 -4.34
N HIS A 137 3.27 10.18 -4.47
CA HIS A 137 2.03 9.52 -4.09
C HIS A 137 1.76 8.28 -4.94
N ILE A 138 1.97 8.32 -6.26
CA ILE A 138 1.82 7.14 -7.14
C ILE A 138 2.77 6.01 -6.70
N ALA A 139 4.03 6.33 -6.42
CA ALA A 139 5.01 5.35 -5.96
C ALA A 139 4.64 4.77 -4.58
N HIS A 140 4.15 5.59 -3.66
CA HIS A 140 3.62 5.16 -2.35
C HIS A 140 2.43 4.21 -2.50
N LEU A 141 1.44 4.54 -3.35
CA LEU A 141 0.28 3.69 -3.60
C LEU A 141 0.68 2.33 -4.16
N ALA A 142 1.56 2.33 -5.17
CA ALA A 142 1.99 1.11 -5.84
C ALA A 142 2.86 0.18 -4.99
N SER A 143 3.50 0.71 -3.93
CA SER A 143 4.40 -0.03 -3.06
C SER A 143 3.85 -0.18 -1.65
N THR A 144 4.15 0.77 -0.76
CA THR A 144 3.87 0.72 0.68
C THR A 144 2.39 0.55 0.98
N SER A 145 1.51 1.30 0.31
CA SER A 145 0.07 1.23 0.56
C SER A 145 -0.49 -0.14 0.16
N HIS A 146 -0.20 -0.61 -1.06
CA HIS A 146 -0.70 -1.89 -1.55
C HIS A 146 -0.18 -3.07 -0.71
N HIS A 147 1.12 -3.09 -0.42
CA HIS A 147 1.73 -4.22 0.27
C HIS A 147 1.28 -4.35 1.72
N THR A 148 0.98 -3.26 2.41
CA THR A 148 0.55 -3.30 3.82
C THR A 148 -0.82 -3.95 4.01
N VAL A 149 -1.64 -4.05 2.96
CA VAL A 149 -3.01 -4.61 3.03
C VAL A 149 -3.21 -5.83 2.12
N ASN A 150 -2.15 -6.29 1.45
CA ASN A 150 -2.23 -7.34 0.45
C ASN A 150 -0.86 -8.06 0.28
N THR A 151 -0.70 -8.84 -0.79
CA THR A 151 0.55 -9.53 -1.14
C THR A 151 1.03 -10.45 0.00
N ASN A 152 2.24 -10.24 0.54
CA ASN A 152 2.82 -11.11 1.57
C ASN A 152 2.21 -10.82 2.95
N GLU A 153 1.90 -9.56 3.26
CA GLU A 153 1.33 -9.15 4.55
C GLU A 153 0.03 -9.91 4.85
N LEU A 154 -0.80 -10.12 3.81
CA LEU A 154 -2.09 -10.76 3.95
C LEU A 154 -2.00 -12.13 4.62
N ILE A 155 -1.06 -12.98 4.20
CA ILE A 155 -0.92 -14.32 4.77
C ILE A 155 -0.07 -14.33 6.04
N ASP A 156 0.89 -13.40 6.16
CA ASP A 156 1.83 -13.35 7.28
C ASP A 156 1.18 -12.81 8.56
N ILE A 157 0.22 -11.89 8.45
CA ILE A 157 -0.41 -11.21 9.59
C ILE A 157 -1.94 -11.21 9.48
N SER A 158 -2.49 -10.59 8.43
CA SER A 158 -3.94 -10.30 8.33
C SER A 158 -4.84 -11.52 8.11
N SER A 159 -4.27 -12.72 7.92
CA SER A 159 -4.99 -14.00 7.82
C SER A 159 -4.69 -14.97 8.96
N THR A 160 -4.01 -14.53 10.02
CA THR A 160 -3.62 -15.41 11.12
C THR A 160 -4.83 -15.84 11.95
N LEU A 161 -5.13 -17.14 11.94
CA LEU A 161 -6.16 -17.74 12.79
C LEU A 161 -5.62 -17.99 14.21
N PRO A 162 -6.47 -17.91 15.25
CA PRO A 162 -7.93 -17.75 15.20
C PRO A 162 -8.41 -16.28 15.19
N PHE A 163 -7.50 -15.31 15.12
CA PHE A 163 -7.84 -13.89 15.31
C PHE A 163 -8.43 -13.21 14.06
N HIS A 164 -8.10 -13.70 12.86
CA HIS A 164 -8.57 -13.12 11.60
C HIS A 164 -9.37 -14.13 10.75
N PRO A 165 -10.50 -14.67 11.25
CA PRO A 165 -11.39 -15.47 10.42
C PRO A 165 -12.13 -14.56 9.42
N PRO A 166 -12.15 -14.88 8.12
CA PRO A 166 -12.79 -14.04 7.11
C PRO A 166 -14.32 -14.07 7.21
N ALA A 167 -14.88 -15.11 7.84
CA ALA A 167 -16.30 -15.26 8.11
C ALA A 167 -16.55 -15.93 9.47
N LEU A 168 -17.71 -15.65 10.07
CA LEU A 168 -18.21 -16.36 11.25
C LEU A 168 -19.24 -17.42 10.82
N TYR A 169 -19.14 -18.63 11.39
CA TYR A 169 -19.96 -19.79 11.01
C TYR A 169 -21.14 -20.05 11.96
N LYS A 170 -21.44 -19.07 12.82
CA LYS A 170 -22.61 -19.04 13.70
C LYS A 170 -23.18 -17.62 13.78
N PRO A 171 -24.50 -17.45 14.01
CA PRO A 171 -25.10 -16.14 14.24
C PRO A 171 -24.48 -15.42 15.42
N ILE A 172 -24.31 -14.10 15.29
CA ILE A 172 -23.75 -13.24 16.35
C ILE A 172 -24.56 -13.44 17.65
N PRO A 173 -23.91 -13.68 18.80
CA PRO A 173 -24.60 -13.83 20.07
C PRO A 173 -25.45 -12.60 20.43
N THR A 174 -26.70 -12.80 20.81
CA THR A 174 -27.59 -11.73 21.29
C THR A 174 -27.53 -11.53 22.81
N ARG A 175 -26.73 -12.33 23.52
CA ARG A 175 -26.52 -12.26 24.97
C ARG A 175 -25.08 -12.67 25.33
N LYS A 176 -24.58 -12.13 26.44
CA LYS A 176 -23.28 -12.51 27.02
C LYS A 176 -23.30 -13.97 27.52
N GLY A 177 -22.12 -14.53 27.79
CA GLY A 177 -21.96 -15.86 28.41
C GLY A 177 -21.63 -17.00 27.43
N ILE A 178 -21.14 -16.69 26.23
CA ILE A 178 -20.61 -17.70 25.30
C ILE A 178 -19.35 -18.32 25.91
N LYS A 179 -19.39 -19.63 26.14
CA LYS A 179 -18.28 -20.38 26.76
C LYS A 179 -17.27 -20.92 25.74
N ASN A 180 -17.68 -21.07 24.48
CA ASN A 180 -16.84 -21.62 23.42
C ASN A 180 -16.98 -20.79 22.14
N VAL A 181 -16.03 -19.87 21.93
CA VAL A 181 -15.96 -19.02 20.74
C VAL A 181 -15.41 -19.77 19.51
N ALA A 182 -14.73 -20.91 19.70
CA ALA A 182 -14.20 -21.70 18.59
C ALA A 182 -15.32 -22.24 17.67
N ASN A 183 -16.54 -22.40 18.20
CA ASN A 183 -17.71 -22.79 17.42
C ASN A 183 -18.12 -21.77 16.33
N TYR A 184 -17.59 -20.54 16.37
CA TYR A 184 -17.83 -19.49 15.39
C TYR A 184 -16.77 -19.47 14.28
N LEU A 185 -15.65 -20.16 14.47
CA LEU A 185 -14.52 -20.18 13.54
C LEU A 185 -14.81 -21.03 12.31
N PRO A 186 -14.04 -20.83 11.22
CA PRO A 186 -14.19 -21.62 10.01
C PRO A 186 -13.98 -23.12 10.26
N PRO A 187 -14.79 -24.01 9.64
CA PRO A 187 -14.49 -25.43 9.61
C PRO A 187 -13.18 -25.68 8.84
N PHE A 188 -12.57 -26.84 9.09
CA PHE A 188 -11.22 -27.14 8.58
C PHE A 188 -11.07 -26.97 7.06
N ASN A 189 -12.06 -27.40 6.26
CA ASN A 189 -12.04 -27.22 4.81
C ASN A 189 -12.01 -25.74 4.40
N GLN A 190 -12.68 -24.86 5.14
CA GLN A 190 -12.68 -23.42 4.85
C GLN A 190 -11.39 -22.73 5.29
N VAL A 191 -10.74 -23.24 6.34
CA VAL A 191 -9.37 -22.82 6.68
C VAL A 191 -8.41 -23.13 5.53
N LEU A 192 -8.52 -24.31 4.91
CA LEU A 192 -7.69 -24.66 3.75
C LEU A 192 -7.96 -23.72 2.57
N THR A 193 -9.23 -23.41 2.27
CA THR A 193 -9.60 -22.45 1.22
C THR A 193 -9.03 -21.06 1.49
N GLN A 194 -9.16 -20.55 2.72
CA GLN A 194 -8.62 -19.26 3.13
C GLN A 194 -7.09 -19.19 2.90
N PHE A 195 -6.34 -20.18 3.36
CA PHE A 195 -4.89 -20.20 3.22
C PHE A 195 -4.44 -20.42 1.77
N ALA A 196 -5.16 -21.24 1.00
CA ALA A 196 -4.89 -21.40 -0.42
C ALA A 196 -5.02 -20.06 -1.16
N VAL A 197 -6.07 -19.29 -0.86
CA VAL A 197 -6.28 -17.96 -1.47
C VAL A 197 -5.25 -16.95 -0.98
N GLY A 198 -4.96 -16.88 0.32
CA GLY A 198 -3.89 -16.02 0.83
C GLY A 198 -2.54 -16.30 0.16
N ALA A 199 -2.22 -17.57 -0.08
CA ALA A 199 -0.99 -17.98 -0.74
C ALA A 199 -0.93 -17.57 -2.22
N LEU A 200 -2.08 -17.43 -2.89
CA LEU A 200 -2.17 -16.93 -4.27
C LEU A 200 -1.88 -15.42 -4.37
N PHE A 201 -2.16 -14.65 -3.31
CA PHE A 201 -1.79 -13.23 -3.24
C PHE A 201 -0.31 -13.04 -2.90
N ALA A 202 0.31 -13.96 -2.15
CA ALA A 202 1.72 -13.88 -1.80
C ALA A 202 2.65 -13.93 -3.02
N ARG A 203 3.81 -13.27 -2.92
CA ARG A 203 4.88 -13.22 -3.93
C ARG A 203 6.24 -13.56 -3.31
N PRO A 204 6.43 -14.76 -2.74
CA PRO A 204 7.69 -15.15 -2.08
C PRO A 204 8.89 -15.12 -3.03
N LYS A 205 8.68 -15.34 -4.34
CA LYS A 205 9.74 -15.27 -5.36
C LYS A 205 10.25 -13.85 -5.62
N PHE A 206 9.57 -12.81 -5.13
CA PHE A 206 10.02 -11.43 -5.30
C PHE A 206 11.02 -11.01 -4.21
N VAL A 207 11.03 -11.71 -3.08
CA VAL A 207 11.98 -11.48 -1.99
C VAL A 207 13.41 -11.63 -2.50
N GLY A 208 14.27 -10.63 -2.26
CA GLY A 208 15.66 -10.63 -2.72
C GLY A 208 15.84 -10.48 -4.24
N SER A 209 14.76 -10.34 -5.01
CA SER A 209 14.82 -10.20 -6.46
C SER A 209 14.82 -8.72 -6.88
N LYS A 210 15.06 -8.48 -8.17
CA LYS A 210 14.92 -7.13 -8.78
C LYS A 210 13.48 -6.59 -8.78
N ARG A 211 12.50 -7.31 -8.23
CA ARG A 211 11.10 -6.87 -8.05
C ARG A 211 10.82 -6.28 -6.67
N ALA A 212 11.76 -6.41 -5.72
CA ALA A 212 11.65 -5.86 -4.37
C ALA A 212 11.77 -4.32 -4.37
N LEU A 213 11.15 -3.67 -3.38
CA LEU A 213 11.01 -2.22 -3.24
C LEU A 213 12.34 -1.47 -3.36
N LEU A 214 13.43 -2.02 -2.81
CA LEU A 214 14.76 -1.40 -2.90
C LEU A 214 15.27 -1.24 -4.34
N HIS A 215 14.68 -1.94 -5.31
CA HIS A 215 14.98 -1.84 -6.74
C HIS A 215 14.00 -0.94 -7.53
N MET A 216 13.10 -0.21 -6.87
CA MET A 216 12.06 0.61 -7.52
C MET A 216 12.58 1.51 -8.65
N PHE A 217 13.77 2.08 -8.49
CA PHE A 217 14.39 2.97 -9.48
C PHE A 217 15.68 2.39 -10.10
N ASP A 218 15.90 1.08 -10.00
CA ASP A 218 17.12 0.36 -10.40
C ASP A 218 16.95 -0.43 -11.71
N ASP A 219 16.17 0.11 -12.66
CA ASP A 219 16.04 -0.48 -14.00
C ASP A 219 17.18 0.00 -14.92
N PRO A 220 18.04 -0.89 -15.46
CA PRO A 220 19.18 -0.49 -16.28
C PRO A 220 18.78 0.28 -17.54
N ASN A 221 17.71 -0.14 -18.22
CA ASN A 221 17.28 0.48 -19.48
C ASN A 221 16.79 1.92 -19.26
N MET A 222 16.08 2.14 -18.16
CA MET A 222 15.68 3.46 -17.71
C MET A 222 16.91 4.31 -17.34
N LEU A 223 17.79 3.80 -16.47
CA LEU A 223 18.94 4.53 -15.96
C LEU A 223 19.96 4.93 -17.03
N ASP A 224 20.13 4.12 -18.07
CA ASP A 224 20.99 4.44 -19.23
C ASP A 224 20.51 5.68 -19.98
N ARG A 225 19.20 5.96 -19.95
CA ARG A 225 18.58 7.13 -20.58
C ARG A 225 18.47 8.35 -19.65
N MET A 226 18.77 8.18 -18.36
CA MET A 226 18.66 9.25 -17.38
C MET A 226 19.90 10.13 -17.31
N ASN A 227 19.78 11.33 -16.72
CA ASN A 227 20.93 12.19 -16.46
C ASN A 227 21.75 11.68 -15.24
N PRO A 228 23.00 12.15 -15.05
CA PRO A 228 23.84 11.72 -13.93
C PRO A 228 23.25 11.98 -12.54
N LYS A 229 22.46 13.06 -12.37
CA LYS A 229 21.83 13.38 -11.07
C LYS A 229 20.78 12.33 -10.71
N THR A 230 19.92 11.96 -11.65
CA THR A 230 18.92 10.91 -11.48
C THR A 230 19.56 9.55 -11.19
N ARG A 231 20.61 9.16 -11.93
CA ARG A 231 21.33 7.91 -11.64
C ARG A 231 21.91 7.89 -10.23
N LYS A 232 22.51 9.01 -9.78
CA LYS A 232 23.02 9.14 -8.41
C LYS A 232 21.90 9.05 -7.37
N ALA A 233 20.73 9.63 -7.65
CA ALA A 233 19.57 9.53 -6.79
C ALA A 233 19.03 8.10 -6.68
N ALA A 234 18.94 7.36 -7.80
CA ALA A 234 18.53 5.96 -7.79
C ALA A 234 19.49 5.08 -6.96
N ALA A 235 20.80 5.26 -7.14
CA ALA A 235 21.80 4.55 -6.34
C ALA A 235 21.69 4.89 -4.85
N LYS A 236 21.42 6.16 -4.51
CA LYS A 236 21.17 6.58 -3.12
C LYS A 236 19.89 5.94 -2.56
N PHE A 237 18.78 5.97 -3.30
CA PHE A 237 17.53 5.33 -2.88
C PHE A 237 17.75 3.85 -2.55
N LYS A 238 18.38 3.10 -3.46
CA LYS A 238 18.69 1.68 -3.25
C LYS A 238 19.53 1.46 -2.00
N LYS A 239 20.56 2.29 -1.77
CA LYS A 239 21.41 2.20 -0.56
C LYS A 239 20.62 2.48 0.72
N ASP A 240 19.78 3.52 0.72
CA ASP A 240 18.95 3.86 1.87
C ASP A 240 17.95 2.71 2.18
N MET A 241 17.34 2.11 1.15
CA MET A 241 16.44 0.96 1.29
C MET A 241 17.14 -0.33 1.73
N GLN A 242 18.40 -0.54 1.34
CA GLN A 242 19.22 -1.65 1.85
C GLN A 242 19.51 -1.50 3.34
N ALA A 243 19.86 -0.28 3.79
CA ALA A 243 20.08 -0.01 5.20
C ALA A 243 18.78 -0.22 6.00
N PHE A 244 17.67 0.34 5.52
CA PHE A 244 16.37 0.17 6.18
C PHE A 244 15.91 -1.28 6.22
N SER A 245 16.13 -2.06 5.15
CA SER A 245 15.87 -3.52 5.14
C SER A 245 16.67 -4.26 6.21
N ALA A 246 17.94 -3.89 6.45
CA ALA A 246 18.73 -4.46 7.54
C ALA A 246 18.10 -4.17 8.92
N ASP A 247 17.57 -2.95 9.11
CA ASP A 247 16.88 -2.57 10.35
C ASP A 247 15.57 -3.37 10.53
N VAL A 248 14.73 -3.43 9.49
CA VAL A 248 13.43 -4.15 9.54
C VAL A 248 13.62 -5.66 9.74
N SER A 249 14.52 -6.28 8.98
CA SER A 249 14.81 -7.71 9.08
C SER A 249 15.47 -8.09 10.40
N GLY A 250 16.21 -7.15 11.02
CA GLY A 250 16.84 -7.32 12.32
C GLY A 250 15.91 -7.16 13.53
N ARG A 251 14.64 -6.72 13.33
CA ARG A 251 13.70 -6.49 14.44
C ARG A 251 13.51 -7.73 15.31
N THR A 252 13.51 -7.53 16.62
CA THR A 252 13.23 -8.53 17.64
C THR A 252 12.42 -7.89 18.75
N PHE A 253 11.98 -8.68 19.72
CA PHE A 253 11.34 -8.17 20.92
C PHE A 253 12.36 -7.50 21.86
N ASP A 254 11.94 -6.40 22.48
CA ASP A 254 12.65 -5.76 23.59
C ASP A 254 12.47 -6.54 24.90
N THR A 255 12.93 -5.95 26.01
CA THR A 255 12.85 -6.57 27.34
C THR A 255 11.42 -6.72 27.86
N ASP A 256 10.47 -5.96 27.33
CA ASP A 256 9.05 -6.02 27.69
C ASP A 256 8.26 -6.98 26.77
N GLY A 257 8.95 -7.65 25.84
CA GLY A 257 8.32 -8.54 24.87
C GLY A 257 7.61 -7.81 23.73
N LEU A 258 8.01 -6.56 23.43
CA LEU A 258 7.41 -5.73 22.39
C LEU A 258 8.38 -5.46 21.23
N SER A 259 7.85 -5.36 20.02
CA SER A 259 8.55 -4.86 18.84
C SER A 259 7.78 -3.67 18.30
N GLN A 260 8.38 -2.47 18.29
CA GLN A 260 7.68 -1.22 17.95
C GLN A 260 6.40 -1.01 18.79
N GLY A 261 6.44 -1.39 20.06
CA GLY A 261 5.28 -1.30 20.97
C GLY A 261 4.19 -2.36 20.74
N MET A 262 4.42 -3.36 19.87
CA MET A 262 3.47 -4.42 19.57
C MET A 262 3.93 -5.79 20.09
N PRO A 263 3.01 -6.69 20.50
CA PRO A 263 3.35 -8.05 20.97
C PRO A 263 3.62 -9.03 19.80
N PHE A 264 4.01 -8.51 18.64
CA PHE A 264 4.44 -9.29 17.48
C PHE A 264 5.46 -8.47 16.67
N VAL A 265 6.29 -9.15 15.89
CA VAL A 265 7.28 -8.51 15.02
C VAL A 265 6.64 -8.24 13.66
N TRP A 266 6.45 -6.97 13.31
CA TRP A 266 5.91 -6.57 12.01
C TRP A 266 7.03 -6.18 11.06
N ARG A 267 7.04 -6.80 9.86
CA ARG A 267 8.08 -6.61 8.83
C ARG A 267 7.50 -6.45 7.42
N ALA A 268 6.21 -6.13 7.30
CA ALA A 268 5.57 -6.05 5.99
C ALA A 268 6.29 -5.06 5.07
N LEU A 269 6.76 -3.93 5.60
CA LEU A 269 7.46 -2.91 4.82
C LEU A 269 8.98 -3.10 4.73
N ASP A 270 9.52 -4.32 4.91
CA ASP A 270 10.92 -4.60 4.58
C ASP A 270 11.17 -4.36 3.08
N PRO A 271 12.06 -3.42 2.69
CA PRO A 271 12.29 -3.10 1.28
C PRO A 271 12.85 -4.23 0.41
N ASN A 272 13.37 -5.30 1.02
CA ASN A 272 13.84 -6.49 0.31
C ASN A 272 12.75 -7.57 0.16
N VAL A 273 11.59 -7.38 0.78
CA VAL A 273 10.44 -8.29 0.78
C VAL A 273 9.25 -7.68 0.04
N ALA A 274 8.89 -6.45 0.37
CA ALA A 274 7.79 -5.72 -0.27
C ALA A 274 8.12 -5.45 -1.75
N PRO A 275 7.18 -5.64 -2.70
CA PRO A 275 7.39 -5.25 -4.09
C PRO A 275 7.20 -3.74 -4.29
N TYR A 276 7.84 -3.17 -5.32
CA TYR A 276 7.62 -1.75 -5.69
C TYR A 276 6.35 -1.50 -6.54
N SER A 277 5.54 -2.53 -6.80
CA SER A 277 4.42 -2.45 -7.76
C SER A 277 3.21 -3.25 -7.28
N ILE A 278 2.01 -2.87 -7.74
CA ILE A 278 0.81 -3.68 -7.62
C ILE A 278 1.01 -4.97 -8.43
N THR A 279 0.92 -6.12 -7.77
CA THR A 279 1.19 -7.43 -8.39
C THR A 279 -0.11 -8.17 -8.64
N THR A 280 -0.44 -8.40 -9.91
CA THR A 280 -1.49 -9.35 -10.31
C THR A 280 -0.97 -10.77 -10.35
#